data_AF-A0A940V539-F1
#
_entry.id   AF-A0A940V539-F1
#
_cell.length_a   1.000
_cell.length_b   1.000
_cell.length_c   1.000
_cell.angle_alpha   90.00
_cell.angle_beta   90.00
_cell.angle_gamma   90.00
#
_symmetry.space_group_name_H-M   'P 1'
#
loop_
_entity.id
_entity.type
_entity.pdbx_description
1 polymer ?
#
loop_
_entity_poly.entity_id
_entity_poly.type
_entity_poly.pdbx_seq_one_letter_code
_entity_poly.pdbx_strand_id
1 'polypeptide(L)'
;MMAIMNDDHETSELIVSLSEMLHYSFKNTSEKIPLSDEIQWTINYINIMSRRFEGVFDTKIEIPNELLIYKVPKFFLQPIVENSILHGFEGMSGGGILRLSAERLEDTIIRYAE
;
A
#
# COMPACT_ATOMS: atom_id res chain seq x y z
N MET A 1 -24.96 -11.46 18.27
CA MET A 1 -25.53 -10.80 17.09
C MET A 1 -24.61 -9.69 16.58
N MET A 2 -24.22 -8.69 17.40
CA MET A 2 -23.21 -7.69 16.99
C MET A 2 -21.86 -8.29 16.55
N ALA A 3 -21.36 -9.33 17.22
CA ALA A 3 -20.12 -10.00 16.81
C ALA A 3 -20.19 -10.63 15.41
N ILE A 4 -21.35 -11.20 15.03
CA ILE A 4 -21.57 -11.78 13.69
C ILE A 4 -21.71 -10.66 12.65
N MET A 5 -22.40 -9.57 12.99
CA MET A 5 -22.53 -8.42 12.09
C MET A 5 -21.21 -7.68 11.86
N ASN A 6 -20.33 -7.61 12.87
CA ASN A 6 -18.98 -7.06 12.71
C ASN A 6 -18.12 -7.95 11.82
N ASP A 7 -18.14 -9.27 12.03
CA ASP A 7 -17.39 -10.25 11.23
C ASP A 7 -17.83 -10.21 9.75
N ASP A 8 -19.13 -10.08 9.50
CA ASP A 8 -19.68 -9.87 8.15
C ASP A 8 -19.19 -8.56 7.51
N HIS A 9 -19.08 -7.48 8.30
CA HIS A 9 -18.62 -6.18 7.80
C HIS A 9 -17.12 -6.19 7.47
N GLU A 10 -16.28 -6.72 8.35
CA GLU A 10 -14.84 -6.82 8.13
C GLU A 10 -14.51 -7.75 6.97
N THR A 11 -15.22 -8.87 6.86
CA THR A 11 -15.10 -9.79 5.72
C THR A 11 -15.50 -9.10 4.42
N SER A 12 -16.58 -8.32 4.43
CA SER A 12 -17.01 -7.55 3.26
C SER A 12 -15.96 -6.53 2.80
N GLU A 13 -15.35 -5.79 3.73
CA GLU A 13 -14.28 -4.82 3.42
C GLU A 13 -13.04 -5.48 2.79
N LEU A 14 -12.66 -6.66 3.28
CA LEU A 14 -11.57 -7.44 2.70
C LEU A 14 -11.89 -7.91 1.28
N ILE A 15 -13.12 -8.36 1.04
CA ILE A 15 -13.58 -8.76 -0.29
C ILE A 15 -13.57 -7.57 -1.24
N VAL A 16 -14.02 -6.39 -0.80
CA VAL A 16 -13.97 -5.15 -1.59
C VAL A 16 -12.52 -4.79 -1.93
N SER A 17 -11.63 -4.77 -0.94
CA SER A 17 -10.20 -4.47 -1.14
C SER A 17 -9.56 -5.41 -2.17
N LEU A 18 -9.83 -6.71 -2.05
CA LEU A 18 -9.36 -7.71 -3.00
C LEU A 18 -9.95 -7.51 -4.41
N SER A 19 -11.24 -7.19 -4.50
CA SER A 19 -11.93 -6.98 -5.78
C SER A 19 -11.37 -5.77 -6.52
N GLU A 20 -11.12 -4.68 -5.80
CA GLU A 20 -10.48 -3.47 -6.33
C GLU A 20 -9.04 -3.74 -6.80
N MET A 21 -8.26 -4.50 -6.01
CA MET A 21 -6.92 -4.92 -6.40
C MET A 21 -6.92 -5.76 -7.69
N LEU A 22 -7.83 -6.72 -7.80
CA LEU A 22 -7.96 -7.56 -9.01
C LEU A 22 -8.40 -6.71 -10.21
N HIS A 23 -9.39 -5.84 -10.04
CA HIS A 23 -9.85 -4.94 -11.10
C HIS A 23 -8.72 -4.05 -11.61
N TYR A 24 -7.93 -3.48 -10.69
CA TYR A 24 -6.74 -2.71 -11.03
C TYR A 24 -5.70 -3.53 -11.80
N SER A 25 -5.44 -4.78 -11.40
CA SER A 25 -4.51 -5.67 -12.10
C SER A 25 -4.92 -5.95 -13.54
N PHE A 26 -6.21 -6.18 -13.78
CA PHE A 26 -6.74 -6.43 -15.13
C PHE A 26 -7.03 -5.17 -15.94
N LYS A 27 -6.96 -3.98 -15.33
CA LYS A 27 -7.11 -2.70 -16.04
C LYS A 27 -5.96 -2.55 -17.04
N ASN A 28 -6.30 -2.82 -18.30
CA ASN A 28 -5.39 -2.87 -19.44
C ASN A 28 -5.45 -1.50 -20.15
N THR A 29 -4.52 -0.58 -19.89
CA THR A 29 -4.55 0.71 -20.64
C THR A 29 -3.27 1.56 -20.68
N SER A 30 -2.26 1.39 -19.81
CA SER A 30 -1.03 2.21 -19.91
C SER A 30 0.09 1.63 -19.04
N GLU A 31 1.33 1.68 -19.53
CA GLU A 31 2.54 1.35 -18.76
C GLU A 31 2.71 2.30 -17.55
N LYS A 32 2.19 3.52 -17.66
CA LYS A 32 2.19 4.52 -16.60
C LYS A 32 0.79 4.93 -16.16
N ILE A 33 0.55 4.97 -14.86
CA ILE A 33 -0.73 5.28 -14.21
C ILE A 33 -0.56 6.43 -13.21
N PRO A 34 -1.61 7.19 -12.87
CA PRO A 34 -1.51 8.20 -11.83
C PRO A 34 -1.04 7.61 -10.50
N LEU A 35 -0.18 8.32 -9.76
CA LEU A 35 0.31 7.88 -8.46
C LEU A 35 -0.87 7.61 -7.49
N SER A 36 -1.97 8.35 -7.61
CA SER A 36 -3.21 8.06 -6.88
C SER A 36 -3.66 6.60 -7.02
N ASP A 37 -3.59 6.04 -8.22
CA ASP A 37 -4.09 4.70 -8.49
C ASP A 37 -3.11 3.65 -7.92
N GLU A 38 -1.78 3.91 -7.98
CA GLU A 38 -0.77 3.06 -7.33
C GLU A 38 -0.92 3.06 -5.80
N ILE A 39 -1.13 4.23 -5.20
CA ILE A 39 -1.32 4.40 -3.76
C ILE A 39 -2.61 3.72 -3.31
N GLN A 40 -3.70 3.85 -4.06
CA GLN A 40 -4.96 3.16 -3.74
C GLN A 40 -4.79 1.64 -3.75
N TRP A 41 -4.12 1.09 -4.77
CA TRP A 41 -3.82 -0.34 -4.80
C TRP A 41 -2.98 -0.77 -3.59
N THR A 42 -1.97 0.03 -3.25
CA THR A 42 -1.10 -0.20 -2.10
C THR A 42 -1.87 -0.18 -0.78
N ILE A 43 -2.80 0.75 -0.60
CA ILE A 43 -3.67 0.83 0.59
C ILE A 43 -4.52 -0.43 0.72
N ASN A 44 -5.15 -0.88 -0.38
CA ASN A 44 -5.97 -2.09 -0.37
C ASN A 44 -5.15 -3.33 -0.01
N TYR A 45 -3.93 -3.43 -0.53
CA TYR A 45 -2.99 -4.50 -0.15
C TYR A 45 -2.65 -4.43 1.34
N ILE A 46 -2.27 -3.26 1.84
CA ILE A 46 -1.93 -3.06 3.25
C ILE A 46 -3.11 -3.42 4.15
N ASN A 47 -4.35 -3.05 3.80
CA ASN A 47 -5.54 -3.38 4.58
C ASN A 47 -5.75 -4.90 4.71
N ILE A 48 -5.54 -5.65 3.62
CA ILE A 48 -5.60 -7.11 3.67
C ILE A 48 -4.49 -7.67 4.56
N MET A 49 -3.28 -7.13 4.42
CA MET A 49 -2.11 -7.62 5.15
C MET A 49 -2.13 -7.25 6.63
N SER A 50 -2.64 -6.09 7.00
CA SER A 50 -2.77 -5.67 8.40
C SER A 50 -3.79 -6.55 9.14
N ARG A 51 -4.83 -7.02 8.45
CA ARG A 51 -5.76 -8.02 8.99
C ARG A 51 -5.11 -9.41 9.11
N ARG A 52 -4.33 -9.82 8.10
CA ARG A 52 -3.62 -11.11 8.13
C ARG A 52 -2.56 -11.16 9.25
N PHE A 53 -1.89 -10.05 9.50
CA PHE A 53 -0.84 -9.89 10.50
C PHE A 53 -1.32 -8.95 11.62
N GLU A 54 -2.50 -9.24 12.16
CA GLU A 54 -3.15 -8.40 13.17
C GLU A 54 -2.22 -8.15 14.36
N GLY A 55 -2.06 -6.88 14.72
CA GLY A 55 -1.21 -6.45 15.84
C GLY A 55 0.30 -6.48 15.59
N VAL A 56 0.76 -6.95 14.41
CA VAL A 56 2.20 -7.01 14.09
C VAL A 56 2.77 -5.64 13.75
N PHE A 57 2.04 -4.86 12.93
CA PHE A 57 2.49 -3.55 12.48
C PHE A 57 1.35 -2.54 12.34
N ASP A 58 1.69 -1.26 12.49
CA ASP A 58 0.85 -0.13 12.16
C ASP A 58 1.32 0.53 10.85
N THR A 59 0.39 1.20 10.15
CA THR A 59 0.69 1.87 8.88
C THR A 59 0.57 3.39 9.00
N LYS A 60 1.51 4.11 8.40
CA LYS A 60 1.46 5.57 8.21
C LYS A 60 1.70 5.92 6.75
N ILE A 61 0.76 6.62 6.12
CA ILE A 61 0.85 7.04 4.72
C ILE A 61 0.77 8.55 4.66
N GLU A 62 1.83 9.19 4.15
CA GLU A 62 1.99 10.64 4.11
C GLU A 62 2.43 11.04 2.69
N ILE A 63 1.46 11.21 1.80
CA ILE A 63 1.69 11.57 0.40
C ILE A 63 1.04 12.93 0.12
N PRO A 64 1.80 13.97 -0.26
CA PRO A 64 1.22 15.26 -0.64
C PRO A 64 0.29 15.12 -1.86
N ASN A 65 -0.86 15.77 -1.80
CA ASN A 65 -1.92 15.64 -2.82
C ASN A 65 -1.45 16.07 -4.22
N GLU A 66 -0.56 17.07 -4.28
CA GLU A 66 0.06 17.53 -5.52
C GLU A 66 0.89 16.46 -6.23
N LEU A 67 1.33 15.42 -5.51
CA LEU A 67 2.09 14.30 -6.10
C LEU A 67 1.18 13.24 -6.73
N LEU A 68 -0.09 13.17 -6.34
CA LEU A 68 -1.01 12.11 -6.75
C LEU A 68 -1.32 12.11 -8.25
N ILE A 69 -1.16 13.24 -8.92
CA ILE A 69 -1.42 13.40 -10.36
C ILE A 69 -0.29 12.90 -11.25
N TYR A 70 0.92 12.68 -10.71
CA TYR A 70 2.07 12.29 -11.51
C TYR A 70 1.92 10.85 -12.01
N LYS A 71 2.36 10.61 -13.24
CA LYS A 71 2.33 9.28 -13.83
C LYS A 71 3.57 8.48 -13.46
N VAL A 72 3.36 7.31 -12.87
CA VAL A 72 4.38 6.37 -12.40
C VAL A 72 4.23 5.02 -13.11
N PRO A 73 5.28 4.19 -13.22
CA PRO A 73 5.14 2.83 -13.72
C PRO A 73 4.14 2.04 -12.88
N LYS A 74 3.24 1.30 -13.52
CA LYS A 74 2.29 0.44 -12.81
C LYS A 74 3.04 -0.60 -11.96
N PHE A 75 2.61 -0.83 -10.72
CA PHE A 75 3.17 -1.83 -9.80
C PHE A 75 4.61 -1.61 -9.34
N PHE A 76 5.12 -0.37 -9.41
CA PHE A 76 6.48 -0.09 -8.94
C PHE A 76 6.60 -0.13 -7.40
N LEU A 77 5.53 0.20 -6.67
CA LEU A 77 5.54 0.18 -5.20
C LEU A 77 5.36 -1.23 -4.64
N GLN A 78 4.68 -2.11 -5.38
CA GLN A 78 4.37 -3.47 -4.97
C GLN A 78 5.58 -4.22 -4.38
N PRO A 79 6.73 -4.38 -5.08
CA PRO A 79 7.84 -5.15 -4.53
C PRO A 79 8.41 -4.53 -3.24
N ILE A 80 8.36 -3.20 -3.09
CA ILE A 80 8.89 -2.51 -1.90
C ILE A 80 7.98 -2.76 -0.70
N VAL A 81 6.66 -2.61 -0.90
CA VAL A 81 5.66 -2.79 0.16
C VAL A 81 5.52 -4.26 0.54
N GLU A 82 5.46 -5.16 -0.44
CA GLU A 82 5.42 -6.61 -0.20
C GLU A 82 6.66 -7.08 0.58
N ASN A 83 7.85 -6.66 0.17
CA ASN A 83 9.07 -7.02 0.90
C ASN A 83 9.10 -6.46 2.33
N SER A 84 8.62 -5.23 2.52
CA SER A 84 8.58 -4.61 3.84
C SER A 84 7.63 -5.37 4.79
N ILE A 85 6.50 -5.85 4.29
CA ILE A 85 5.54 -6.59 5.11
C ILE A 85 5.97 -8.05 5.32
N LEU A 86 6.32 -8.76 4.23
CA LEU A 86 6.61 -10.19 4.28
C LEU A 86 7.95 -10.51 4.95
N HIS A 87 8.95 -9.67 4.73
CA HIS A 87 10.30 -9.88 5.25
C HIS A 87 10.66 -8.89 6.35
N GLY A 88 10.24 -7.62 6.22
CA GLY A 88 10.58 -6.58 7.21
C GLY A 88 9.97 -6.80 8.60
N PHE A 89 8.82 -7.49 8.68
CA PHE A 89 8.18 -7.84 9.96
C PHE A 89 8.26 -9.34 10.29
N GLU A 90 9.08 -10.10 9.57
CA GLU A 90 9.22 -11.54 9.81
C GLU A 90 9.70 -11.81 11.25
N GLY A 91 8.98 -12.66 11.98
CA GLY A 91 9.29 -13.01 13.37
C GLY A 91 8.94 -11.94 14.40
N MET A 92 8.36 -10.81 14.01
CA MET A 92 7.85 -9.82 14.95
C MET A 92 6.50 -10.24 15.53
N SER A 93 6.31 -9.99 16.83
CA SER A 93 5.03 -10.20 17.52
C SER A 93 4.24 -8.90 17.73
N GLY A 94 4.77 -7.75 17.28
CA GLY A 94 4.13 -6.44 17.41
C GLY A 94 5.09 -5.26 17.34
N GLY A 95 4.53 -4.05 17.23
CA GLY A 95 5.27 -2.79 17.27
C GLY A 95 6.00 -2.41 15.97
N GLY A 96 5.77 -3.12 14.87
CA GLY A 96 6.26 -2.75 13.54
C GLY A 96 5.60 -1.46 13.05
N ILE A 97 6.30 -0.68 12.23
CA ILE A 97 5.76 0.53 11.60
C ILE A 97 6.07 0.48 10.11
N LEU A 98 5.03 0.38 9.28
CA LEU A 98 5.13 0.57 7.84
C LEU A 98 4.86 2.04 7.52
N ARG A 99 5.89 2.77 7.08
CA ARG A 99 5.77 4.18 6.68
C ARG A 99 5.94 4.34 5.18
N LEU A 100 4.95 4.91 4.52
CA LEU A 100 4.99 5.29 3.10
C LEU A 100 4.90 6.81 3.00
N SER A 101 5.95 7.44 2.47
CA SER A 101 6.01 8.89 2.28
C SER A 101 6.58 9.25 0.92
N ALA A 102 6.18 10.40 0.39
CA ALA A 102 6.71 10.93 -0.86
C ALA A 102 6.93 12.43 -0.74
N GLU A 103 8.01 12.90 -1.33
CA GLU A 103 8.37 14.31 -1.39
C GLU A 103 8.86 14.65 -2.78
N ARG A 104 8.64 15.91 -3.19
CA ARG A 104 9.27 16.44 -4.39
C ARG A 104 10.61 17.02 -4.01
N LEU A 105 11.66 16.43 -4.54
CA LEU A 105 13.01 17.02 -4.48
C LEU A 105 13.13 18.02 -5.64
N GLU A 106 13.31 19.31 -5.33
CA GLU A 106 13.68 20.31 -6.34
C GLU A 106 15.18 20.18 -6.66
N ASP A 107 15.51 20.01 -7.94
CA ASP A 107 16.84 19.90 -8.56
C ASP A 107 17.96 19.33 -7.68
N THR A 108 18.26 18.03 -7.80
CA THR A 108 19.52 17.48 -7.27
C THR A 108 20.16 16.49 -8.24
N ILE A 109 21.32 16.88 -8.77
CA ILE A 109 22.38 15.99 -9.24
C ILE A 109 22.72 15.06 -8.07
N ILE A 110 22.28 13.81 -8.14
CA ILE A 110 22.59 12.81 -7.11
C ILE A 110 24.07 12.42 -7.27
N ARG A 111 24.95 13.05 -6.48
CA ARG A 111 26.30 12.54 -6.22
C ARG A 111 26.25 11.72 -4.95
N TYR A 112 26.24 10.40 -5.10
CA TYR A 112 26.47 9.47 -4.00
C TYR A 112 27.93 9.59 -3.55
N ALA A 113 28.14 9.79 -2.24
CA ALA A 113 29.39 9.48 -1.55
C ALA A 113 29.00 8.61 -0.33
N GLU A 114 29.53 7.38 -0.36
CA GLU A 114 29.51 6.24 0.59
C GLU A 114 28.54 6.25 1.79
#